data_AF-A0A147BMV8-F1
#
_entry.id   AF-A0A147BMV8-F1
#
_cell.length_a   1.000
_cell.length_b   1.000
_cell.length_c   1.000
_cell.angle_alpha   90.00
_cell.angle_beta   90.00
_cell.angle_gamma   90.00
#
_symmetry.space_group_name_H-M   'P 1'
#
loop_
_entity.id
_entity.type
_entity.pdbx_description
1 polymer ?
#
loop_
_entity_poly.entity_id
_entity_poly.type
_entity_poly.pdbx_seq_one_letter_code
_entity_poly.pdbx_strand_id
1 'polypeptide(L)'
;LLSIVCGAPAGNEPHPRGHEPDPKDRSCEKRDADAKEAHKNDLTVEYCNYHCKPDKDVDYYTEKMYPVGTKCVYSNTKISRCTAEGCPYPTESADNEKKGKEEPGQESKGEEEKNNKTDE
;
A
#
# COMPACT_ATOMS: atom_id res chain seq x y z
N LEU A 1 -3.50 42.80 25.19
CA LEU A 1 -2.44 41.81 24.88
C LEU A 1 -3.05 40.43 25.03
N LEU A 2 -3.62 39.88 23.96
CA LEU A 2 -4.07 38.49 23.89
C LEU A 2 -3.29 37.83 22.76
N SER A 3 -2.12 37.29 23.11
CA SER A 3 -1.26 36.53 22.20
C SER A 3 -1.77 35.10 22.18
N ILE A 4 -2.64 34.77 21.23
CA ILE A 4 -2.96 33.38 20.91
C ILE A 4 -2.15 33.04 19.65
N VAL A 5 -1.00 32.41 19.86
CA VAL A 5 -0.21 31.77 18.80
C VAL A 5 -0.90 30.44 18.51
N CYS A 6 -1.80 30.43 17.53
CA CYS A 6 -2.42 29.20 17.05
C CYS A 6 -1.43 28.39 16.21
N GLY A 7 -1.12 27.19 16.69
CA GLY A 7 -1.01 25.97 15.89
C GLY A 7 0.22 25.84 15.00
N ALA A 8 1.18 25.05 15.47
CA ALA A 8 2.11 24.38 14.56
C ALA A 8 1.34 23.67 13.43
N PRO A 9 1.81 23.71 12.17
CA PRO A 9 1.13 23.03 11.08
C PRO A 9 1.13 21.52 11.34
N ALA A 10 0.01 20.87 11.05
CA ALA A 10 -0.09 19.41 11.02
C ALA A 10 1.00 18.86 10.11
N GLY A 11 2.03 18.26 10.72
CA GLY A 11 3.10 17.58 10.01
C GLY A 11 2.54 16.33 9.37
N ASN A 12 2.21 16.40 8.08
CA ASN A 12 2.09 15.20 7.27
C ASN A 12 3.52 14.68 7.05
N GLU A 13 4.04 13.88 7.98
CA GLU A 13 5.34 13.26 7.79
C GLU A 13 5.30 12.39 6.52
N PRO A 14 6.21 12.62 5.55
CA PRO A 14 6.27 11.77 4.38
C PRO A 14 6.83 10.42 4.82
N HIS A 15 5.99 9.38 4.84
CA HIS A 15 6.51 8.04 4.63
C HIS A 15 7.25 8.06 3.29
N PRO A 16 8.50 7.58 3.20
CA PRO A 16 9.18 7.47 1.92
C PRO A 16 8.39 6.48 1.07
N ARG A 17 7.51 7.01 0.22
CA ARG A 17 6.81 6.24 -0.79
C ARG A 17 7.88 5.75 -1.73
N GLY A 18 8.16 4.45 -1.70
CA GLY A 18 9.04 3.83 -2.67
C GLY A 18 8.55 4.21 -4.06
N HIS A 19 9.43 4.83 -4.85
CA HIS A 19 9.23 5.27 -6.24
C HIS A 19 7.76 5.59 -6.59
N GLU A 20 7.34 6.83 -6.35
CA GLU A 20 6.16 7.35 -7.04
C GLU A 20 6.43 7.21 -8.55
N PRO A 21 5.64 6.40 -9.30
CA PRO A 21 5.90 6.18 -10.72
C PRO A 21 5.92 7.53 -11.43
N ASP A 22 6.91 7.79 -12.29
CA ASP A 22 6.81 8.93 -13.20
C ASP A 22 5.47 8.77 -13.94
N PRO A 23 4.49 9.67 -13.76
CA PRO A 23 3.12 9.48 -14.23
C PRO A 23 3.01 9.33 -15.76
N LYS A 24 4.13 9.53 -16.47
CA LYS A 24 4.24 9.63 -17.92
C LYS A 24 4.38 8.31 -18.65
N ASP A 25 4.90 7.24 -18.03
CA ASP A 25 5.01 5.93 -18.69
C ASP A 25 4.31 4.83 -17.90
N ARG A 26 3.06 4.57 -18.29
CA ARG A 26 2.22 3.51 -17.72
C ARG A 26 2.27 2.22 -18.54
N SER A 27 3.24 2.05 -19.44
CA SER A 27 3.38 0.82 -20.22
C SER A 27 3.66 -0.38 -19.32
N CYS A 28 3.22 -1.55 -19.75
CA CYS A 28 3.52 -2.79 -19.04
C CYS A 28 5.02 -3.08 -19.00
N GLU A 29 5.78 -2.72 -20.03
CA GLU A 29 7.23 -2.87 -20.01
C GLU A 29 7.87 -2.13 -18.83
N LYS A 30 7.52 -0.85 -18.64
CA LYS A 30 8.03 -0.03 -17.53
C LYS A 30 7.54 -0.56 -16.19
N ARG A 31 6.24 -0.83 -16.06
CA ARG A 31 5.63 -1.30 -14.81
C ARG A 31 6.14 -2.68 -14.38
N ASP A 32 6.38 -3.59 -15.32
CA ASP A 32 6.98 -4.90 -15.06
C ASP A 32 8.42 -4.77 -14.57
N ALA A 33 9.20 -3.81 -15.11
CA ALA A 33 10.56 -3.53 -14.66
C ALA A 33 10.56 -2.99 -13.22
N ASP A 34 9.70 -2.01 -12.93
CA ASP A 34 9.53 -1.46 -11.58
C ASP A 34 9.09 -2.53 -10.58
N ALA A 35 8.19 -3.44 -10.98
CA ALA A 35 7.72 -4.51 -10.12
C ALA A 35 8.84 -5.51 -9.76
N LYS A 36 9.70 -5.83 -10.72
CA LYS A 36 10.91 -6.65 -10.48
C LYS A 36 11.91 -5.92 -9.60
N GLU A 37 12.08 -4.62 -9.78
CA GLU A 37 12.97 -3.80 -8.97
C GLU A 37 12.49 -3.70 -7.52
N ALA A 38 11.19 -3.44 -7.31
CA ALA A 38 10.58 -3.42 -5.99
C ALA A 38 10.80 -4.74 -5.24
N HIS A 39 10.61 -5.86 -5.92
CA HIS A 39 10.89 -7.17 -5.34
C HIS A 39 12.38 -7.36 -4.97
N LYS A 40 13.29 -7.02 -5.90
CA LYS A 40 14.74 -7.17 -5.69
C LYS A 40 15.29 -6.32 -4.55
N ASN A 41 14.77 -5.10 -4.43
CA ASN A 41 15.20 -4.12 -3.43
C ASN A 41 14.35 -4.16 -2.16
N ASP A 42 13.47 -5.17 -2.00
CA ASP A 42 12.58 -5.35 -0.85
C ASP A 42 11.80 -4.06 -0.51
N LEU A 43 11.37 -3.35 -1.55
CA LEU A 43 10.54 -2.15 -1.43
C LEU A 43 9.10 -2.55 -1.09
N THR A 44 8.48 -1.78 -0.22
CA THR A 44 7.07 -1.95 0.14
C THR A 44 6.17 -1.32 -0.91
N VAL A 45 5.25 -2.10 -1.46
CA VAL A 45 4.21 -1.64 -2.38
C VAL A 45 2.88 -1.51 -1.66
N GLU A 46 1.99 -0.65 -2.15
CA GLU A 46 0.67 -0.46 -1.53
C GLU A 46 -0.25 -1.67 -1.76
N TYR A 47 -0.25 -2.21 -2.98
CA TYR A 47 -1.04 -3.38 -3.36
C TYR A 47 -0.18 -4.39 -4.12
N CYS A 48 -0.58 -5.66 -4.07
CA CYS A 48 0.12 -6.73 -4.79
C CYS A 48 -0.17 -6.80 -6.28
N ASN A 49 -1.09 -5.97 -6.77
CA ASN A 49 -1.38 -5.78 -8.18
C ASN A 49 -0.97 -4.39 -8.67
N TYR A 50 -0.77 -4.26 -9.97
CA TYR A 50 -0.60 -3.00 -10.66
C TYR A 50 -1.29 -3.03 -12.01
N HIS A 51 -1.70 -1.84 -12.46
CA HIS A 51 -2.32 -1.65 -13.76
C HIS A 51 -1.31 -1.06 -14.74
N CYS A 52 -1.31 -1.55 -15.98
CA CYS A 52 -0.42 -1.08 -17.05
C CYS A 52 -1.10 -1.13 -18.42
N LYS A 53 -0.66 -0.28 -19.34
CA LYS A 53 -1.08 -0.32 -20.75
C LYS A 53 -0.23 -1.36 -21.50
N PRO A 54 -0.81 -2.38 -22.17
CA PRO A 54 -0.01 -3.37 -22.88
C PRO A 54 0.78 -2.73 -24.04
N ASP A 55 0.19 -1.75 -24.72
CA ASP A 55 0.81 -0.96 -25.79
C ASP A 55 0.57 0.54 -25.57
N LYS A 56 1.37 1.39 -26.22
CA LYS A 56 1.26 2.86 -26.06
C LYS A 56 -0.02 3.45 -26.65
N ASP A 57 -0.57 2.78 -27.67
CA ASP A 57 -1.70 3.28 -28.47
C ASP A 57 -3.06 2.75 -28.03
N VAL A 58 -3.12 1.98 -26.93
CA VAL A 58 -4.39 1.48 -26.38
C VAL A 58 -4.83 2.30 -25.17
N ASP A 59 -6.14 2.43 -24.99
CA ASP A 59 -6.74 3.18 -23.88
C ASP A 59 -7.31 2.31 -22.75
N TYR A 60 -7.02 1.01 -22.79
CA TYR A 60 -7.32 0.11 -21.68
C TYR A 60 -6.05 -0.24 -20.89
N TYR A 61 -6.27 -0.63 -19.63
CA TYR A 61 -5.24 -1.16 -18.75
C TYR A 61 -5.47 -2.65 -18.55
N THR A 62 -4.39 -3.40 -18.40
CA THR A 62 -4.41 -4.75 -17.86
C THR A 62 -3.91 -4.71 -16.42
N GLU A 63 -4.52 -5.54 -15.57
CA GLU A 63 -4.00 -5.81 -14.25
C GLU A 63 -2.90 -6.89 -14.34
N LYS A 64 -1.87 -6.75 -13.49
CA LYS A 64 -0.80 -7.72 -13.29
C LYS A 64 -0.43 -7.77 -11.80
N MET A 65 0.26 -8.84 -11.40
CA MET A 65 0.72 -9.03 -10.03
C MET A 65 2.21 -8.69 -9.88
N TYR A 66 2.58 -8.11 -8.74
CA TYR A 66 3.96 -8.06 -8.27
C TYR A 66 4.47 -9.49 -8.01
N PRO A 67 5.80 -9.74 -8.09
CA PRO A 67 6.36 -11.04 -7.75
C PRO A 67 5.97 -11.48 -6.34
N VAL A 68 5.67 -12.77 -6.17
CA VAL A 68 5.41 -13.37 -4.85
C VAL A 68 6.58 -13.09 -3.91
N GLY A 69 6.27 -12.69 -2.69
CA GLY A 69 7.28 -12.32 -1.68
C GLY A 69 7.60 -10.82 -1.63
N THR A 70 7.15 -10.00 -2.60
CA THR A 70 7.28 -8.54 -2.53
C THR A 70 6.59 -7.99 -1.27
N LYS A 71 7.22 -7.08 -0.53
CA LYS A 71 6.59 -6.45 0.65
C LYS A 71 5.36 -5.66 0.24
N CYS A 72 4.27 -5.82 0.96
CA CYS A 72 3.02 -5.11 0.71
C CYS A 72 2.43 -4.53 1.98
N VAL A 73 1.71 -3.42 1.85
CA VAL A 73 0.94 -2.83 2.96
C VAL A 73 -0.35 -3.64 3.15
N TYR A 74 -0.48 -4.32 4.28
CA TYR A 74 -1.75 -4.92 4.69
C TYR A 74 -2.66 -3.89 5.35
N SER A 75 -2.08 -3.07 6.22
CA SER A 75 -2.73 -1.92 6.85
C SER A 75 -1.70 -0.86 7.23
N ASN A 76 -2.15 0.31 7.70
CA ASN A 76 -1.28 1.45 8.05
C ASN A 76 -0.06 1.10 8.93
N THR A 77 -0.14 0.02 9.73
CA THR A 77 0.92 -0.40 10.66
C THR A 77 1.46 -1.80 10.37
N LYS A 78 0.92 -2.49 9.37
CA LYS A 78 1.26 -3.89 9.08
C LYS A 78 1.75 -4.03 7.65
N ILE A 79 2.99 -4.47 7.53
CA ILE A 79 3.53 -4.98 6.29
C ILE A 79 3.19 -6.48 6.22
N SER A 80 3.19 -7.03 5.03
CA SER A 80 3.09 -8.46 4.75
C SER A 80 3.86 -8.73 3.46
N ARG A 81 3.66 -9.90 2.86
CA ARG A 81 4.27 -10.26 1.57
C ARG A 81 3.22 -10.73 0.57
N CYS A 82 3.38 -10.27 -0.67
CA CYS A 82 2.49 -10.64 -1.76
C CYS A 82 2.47 -12.15 -2.00
N THR A 83 1.26 -12.65 -2.19
CA THR A 83 0.96 -14.00 -2.67
C THR A 83 0.26 -13.90 -4.03
N ALA A 84 -0.06 -15.04 -4.63
CA ALA A 84 -0.87 -15.07 -5.85
C ALA A 84 -2.29 -14.47 -5.64
N GLU A 85 -2.78 -14.47 -4.40
CA GLU A 85 -4.13 -14.01 -4.05
C GLU A 85 -4.16 -12.55 -3.55
N GLY A 86 -3.00 -11.92 -3.32
CA GLY A 86 -2.91 -10.55 -2.86
C GLY A 86 -1.98 -10.37 -1.64
N CYS A 87 -2.28 -9.37 -0.81
CA CYS A 87 -1.53 -9.06 0.41
C CYS A 87 -2.27 -9.65 1.63
N PRO A 88 -1.94 -10.88 2.07
CA PRO A 88 -2.62 -11.51 3.21
C PRO A 88 -2.22 -10.85 4.54
N TYR A 89 -2.97 -11.15 5.60
CA TYR A 89 -2.57 -10.78 6.96
C TYR A 89 -1.16 -11.33 7.26
N PRO A 90 -0.25 -10.53 7.86
CA PRO A 90 1.10 -11.00 8.15
C PRO A 90 1.06 -12.15 9.17
N THR A 91 1.64 -13.27 8.78
CA THR A 91 1.96 -14.34 9.73
C THR A 91 3.21 -13.93 10.53
N GLU A 92 3.39 -14.46 11.74
CA GLU A 92 4.51 -14.15 12.66
C GLU A 92 5.92 -14.26 12.02
N SER A 93 6.02 -14.90 10.86
CA SER A 93 7.23 -15.02 10.04
C SER A 93 7.51 -13.86 9.07
N ALA A 94 6.55 -12.96 8.84
CA ALA A 94 6.67 -11.90 7.83
C ALA A 94 7.43 -10.66 8.33
N ASP A 95 7.29 -10.29 9.62
CA ASP A 95 7.70 -8.96 10.12
C ASP A 95 8.19 -8.96 11.58
N ASN A 96 9.10 -9.86 11.95
CA ASN A 96 9.82 -9.76 13.23
C ASN A 96 11.03 -8.81 13.14
N GLU A 97 10.88 -7.63 12.52
CA GLU A 97 11.86 -6.55 12.65
C GLU A 97 11.19 -5.24 13.12
N LYS A 98 11.36 -4.99 14.42
CA LYS A 98 11.14 -3.76 15.20
C LYS A 98 9.78 -3.57 15.86
N LYS A 99 9.67 -4.28 16.98
CA LYS A 99 9.10 -3.85 18.27
C LYS A 99 9.63 -2.45 18.66
N GLY A 100 8.98 -1.39 18.16
CA GLY A 100 9.00 -0.07 18.78
C GLY A 100 7.88 -0.02 19.82
N LYS A 101 8.23 0.17 21.09
CA LYS A 101 7.27 0.34 22.20
C LYS A 101 6.32 1.50 21.90
N GLU A 102 5.02 1.31 22.07
CA GLU A 102 4.14 2.34 22.61
C GLU A 102 2.97 1.71 23.36
N GLU A 103 2.67 2.30 24.52
CA GLU A 103 1.73 1.88 25.56
C GLU A 103 0.25 2.22 25.21
N PRO A 104 -0.74 1.71 25.97
CA PRO A 104 -2.08 1.46 25.47
C PRO A 104 -2.99 2.69 25.57
N GLY A 105 -3.84 2.89 24.55
CA GLY A 105 -5.00 3.77 24.70
C GLY A 105 -5.60 4.24 23.38
N GLN A 106 -6.55 3.48 22.83
CA GLN A 106 -7.98 3.87 22.86
C GLN A 106 -8.81 2.91 22.01
N GLU A 107 -9.84 2.37 22.66
CA GLU A 107 -10.94 1.60 22.11
C GLU A 107 -11.66 2.32 20.96
N SER A 108 -11.74 1.61 19.84
CA SER A 108 -12.93 1.29 19.03
C SER A 108 -14.18 2.19 19.11
N LYS A 109 -14.65 2.58 17.91
CA LYS A 109 -16.04 2.44 17.40
C LYS A 109 -15.96 2.66 15.87
N GLY A 110 -16.18 1.64 15.04
CA GLY A 110 -17.49 1.32 14.42
C GLY A 110 -17.64 2.15 13.13
N GLU A 111 -17.96 1.64 11.95
CA GLU A 111 -18.97 0.63 11.64
C GLU A 111 -18.64 -0.11 10.32
N GLU A 112 -18.93 -1.42 10.33
CA GLU A 112 -19.20 -2.21 9.13
C GLU A 112 -20.47 -1.68 8.44
N GLU A 113 -20.46 -1.53 7.12
CA GLU A 113 -21.68 -1.72 6.33
C GLU A 113 -21.42 -2.78 5.26
N LYS A 114 -21.72 -4.03 5.66
CA LYS A 114 -22.23 -5.05 4.75
C LYS A 114 -23.66 -4.67 4.39
N ASN A 115 -24.00 -4.66 3.11
CA ASN A 115 -25.38 -4.90 2.70
C ASN A 115 -25.39 -5.81 1.47
N ASN A 116 -25.63 -7.10 1.74
CA ASN A 116 -26.09 -8.08 0.76
C ASN A 116 -27.62 -7.98 0.65
N LYS A 117 -28.13 -8.19 -0.57
CA LYS A 117 -29.53 -8.42 -0.95
C LYS A 117 -30.26 -9.46 -0.07
N THR A 118 -31.59 -9.35 0.05
CA THR A 118 -32.59 -10.18 -0.68
C THR A 118 -34.02 -10.03 -0.10
N ASP A 119 -34.99 -9.91 -1.03
CA ASP A 119 -36.44 -10.22 -1.06
C ASP A 119 -37.42 -9.84 0.06
N GLU A 120 -38.45 -9.03 -0.30
CA GLU A 120 -39.87 -9.45 -0.40
C GLU A 120 -40.63 -8.56 -1.40
#